data_AF-A0A402B4Q2-F1
#
_entry.id   AF-A0A402B4Q2-F1
#
_cell.length_a   1.000
_cell.length_b   1.000
_cell.length_c   1.000
_cell.angle_alpha   90.00
_cell.angle_beta   90.00
_cell.angle_gamma   90.00
#
_symmetry.space_group_name_H-M   'P 1'
#
loop_
_entity.id
_entity.type
_entity.pdbx_description
1 polymer ?
#
loop_
_entity_poly.entity_id
_entity_poly.type
_entity_poly.pdbx_seq_one_letter_code
_entity_poly.pdbx_strand_id
1 'polypeptide(L)'
;MKDDNEWRTAADTQYTLGMTYRNTSTGDQQANLEQAIACFQRALNLYSLQTTPIEWARTQQQLGMAYRGLMHDRQQYLSKALAAFQASLEVFTSEEYAVDRAQTQYELALTYLQMLGSNRRPLLFKALACLQSCLEVYTFERFPEPWAQTQYNLGNLYCLLPTDDRYATLRKAVACYESALRVYTPESAPEEWAMTQYSLANVYAFLPGGERQTNLERSITHYQAALQVNTYELHPDLWANTMQSMGNAYRNMPGDESEASLHHAVDCYQAALSIYTREHMPLDWASIYTNLGITYNLMSSGNEQSRLEQAVVCFRAALEVYTREFYPSEWAKTTNMLGLTYLDMPEGNEQSQLRQAIICFEAVLDIYTFAQHPLAWANVHYNLGHVYLLVQPKDNQEQQANLQKAIISFESALQVYNRKDTPYEWARTQSNLGNAYKDVHSDDPELHLQQALSCYRAALLVYARENMQDEWAATQGNLGQTYWKLARGTHQGYLERAIASFEESLQIQTYETALLEWSQNKYFLGQSYANLTRGDQQHNIRQALACYEAALRGFQALHLPVQIQDVQQHIQQARESLSRDLA
;
A
#
# COMPACT_ATOMS: atom_id res chain seq x y z
N MET A 1 19.84 18.56 72.49
CA MET A 1 19.81 19.34 71.22
C MET A 1 20.93 18.90 70.27
N LYS A 2 21.01 17.61 70.00
CA LYS A 2 21.71 16.95 68.89
C LYS A 2 20.76 15.80 68.55
N ASP A 3 20.12 15.85 67.37
CA ASP A 3 19.49 14.70 66.66
C ASP A 3 18.38 15.10 65.67
N ASP A 4 17.92 16.35 65.63
CA ASP A 4 16.84 16.72 64.68
C ASP A 4 17.27 16.83 63.22
N ASN A 5 18.57 16.77 62.91
CA ASN A 5 19.09 17.02 61.56
C ASN A 5 19.90 15.85 60.95
N GLU A 6 20.17 14.79 61.73
CA GLU A 6 20.99 13.65 61.26
C GLU A 6 20.22 12.79 60.26
N TRP A 7 18.93 12.52 60.52
CA TRP A 7 18.08 11.78 59.58
C TRP A 7 17.88 12.53 58.26
N ARG A 8 17.74 13.87 58.30
CA ARG A 8 17.61 14.70 57.10
C ARG A 8 18.89 14.69 56.28
N THR A 9 20.04 14.84 56.94
CA THR A 9 21.36 14.74 56.29
C THR A 9 21.55 13.36 55.63
N ALA A 10 21.12 12.28 56.29
CA ALA A 10 21.16 10.93 55.72
C ALA A 10 20.24 10.80 54.49
N ALA A 11 19.03 11.36 54.54
CA ALA A 11 18.09 11.37 53.42
C ALA A 11 18.63 12.17 52.22
N ASP A 12 19.18 13.36 52.45
CA ASP A 12 19.81 14.20 51.43
C ASP A 12 21.01 13.52 50.77
N THR A 13 21.80 12.80 51.58
CA THR A 13 22.93 12.00 51.08
C THR A 13 22.45 10.89 50.15
N GLN A 14 21.40 10.16 50.53
CA GLN A 14 20.83 9.11 49.67
C GLN A 14 20.20 9.69 48.40
N TYR A 15 19.47 10.81 48.50
CA TYR A 15 18.92 11.50 47.33
C TYR A 15 20.01 11.92 46.35
N THR A 16 21.06 12.57 46.85
CA THR A 16 22.18 13.04 46.03
C THR A 16 22.92 11.88 45.38
N LEU A 17 23.16 10.80 46.13
CA LEU A 17 23.76 9.59 45.60
C LEU A 17 22.89 8.96 44.49
N GLY A 18 21.56 8.91 44.69
CA GLY A 18 20.63 8.45 43.66
C GLY A 18 20.69 9.29 42.39
N MET A 19 20.78 10.61 42.52
CA MET A 19 20.97 11.52 41.38
C MET A 19 22.28 11.26 40.64
N THR A 20 23.39 11.03 41.36
CA THR A 20 24.68 10.73 40.73
C THR A 20 24.64 9.43 39.94
N TYR A 21 24.07 8.36 40.51
CA TYR A 21 23.92 7.10 39.79
C TYR A 21 23.08 7.25 38.53
N ARG A 22 21.93 7.94 38.63
CA ARG A 22 21.03 8.11 37.47
C ARG A 22 21.66 8.93 36.34
N ASN A 23 22.43 9.96 36.68
CA ASN A 23 23.04 10.85 35.70
C ASN A 23 24.37 10.30 35.15
N THR A 24 24.92 9.22 35.72
CA THR A 24 26.14 8.59 35.23
C THR A 24 25.89 7.90 33.89
N SER A 25 26.56 8.40 32.83
CA SER A 25 26.52 7.83 31.47
C SER A 25 27.60 6.77 31.21
N THR A 26 28.54 6.57 32.14
CA THR A 26 29.62 5.58 32.02
C THR A 26 29.30 4.27 32.73
N GLY A 27 29.70 3.14 32.15
CA GLY A 27 29.47 1.81 32.73
C GLY A 27 28.10 1.22 32.37
N ASP A 28 27.63 0.25 33.15
CA ASP A 28 26.32 -0.38 32.92
C ASP A 28 25.19 0.56 33.37
N GLN A 29 24.50 1.16 32.39
CA GLN A 29 23.41 2.10 32.63
C GLN A 29 22.24 1.45 33.38
N GLN A 30 21.94 0.17 33.14
CA GLN A 30 20.83 -0.50 33.83
C GLN A 30 21.18 -0.73 35.30
N ALA A 31 22.40 -1.18 35.59
CA ALA A 31 22.89 -1.32 36.97
C ALA A 31 22.94 0.04 37.69
N ASN A 32 23.34 1.11 37.01
CA ASN A 32 23.31 2.47 37.57
C ASN A 32 21.89 2.90 37.93
N LEU A 33 20.90 2.64 37.07
CA LEU A 33 19.50 2.95 37.36
C LEU A 33 18.96 2.15 38.56
N GLU A 34 19.33 0.88 38.70
CA GLU A 34 18.97 0.06 39.87
C GLU A 34 19.56 0.63 41.17
N GLN A 35 20.83 1.05 41.16
CA GLN A 35 21.44 1.70 42.32
C GLN A 35 20.76 3.03 42.64
N ALA A 36 20.41 3.82 41.61
CA ALA A 36 19.65 5.05 41.80
C ALA A 36 18.31 4.80 42.48
N ILE A 37 17.56 3.79 42.02
CA ILE A 37 16.29 3.36 42.61
C ILE A 37 16.46 2.98 44.08
N ALA A 38 17.47 2.18 44.41
CA ALA A 38 17.74 1.77 45.79
C ALA A 38 18.04 2.98 46.70
N CYS A 39 18.82 3.95 46.20
CA CYS A 39 19.13 5.18 46.93
C CYS A 39 17.87 6.05 47.14
N PHE A 40 17.05 6.24 46.10
CA PHE A 40 15.81 7.01 46.22
C PHE A 40 14.80 6.35 47.16
N GLN A 41 14.68 5.02 47.13
CA GLN A 41 13.83 4.28 48.09
C GLN A 41 14.30 4.47 49.54
N ARG A 42 15.63 4.48 49.79
CA ARG A 42 16.19 4.77 51.12
C ARG A 42 15.91 6.20 51.55
N ALA A 43 15.99 7.17 50.65
CA ALA A 43 15.60 8.56 50.92
C ALA A 43 14.10 8.67 51.25
N LEU A 44 13.23 7.96 50.53
CA LEU A 44 11.77 7.93 50.77
C LEU A 44 11.35 7.18 52.05
N ASN A 45 12.25 6.42 52.68
CA ASN A 45 11.99 5.89 54.03
C ASN A 45 12.12 6.96 55.12
N LEU A 46 12.79 8.07 54.80
CA LEU A 46 13.05 9.18 55.71
C LEU A 46 12.21 10.41 55.35
N TYR A 47 12.05 10.68 54.05
CA TYR A 47 11.13 11.68 53.54
C TYR A 47 9.69 11.19 53.55
N SER A 48 8.75 12.05 53.94
CA SER A 48 7.33 11.75 53.91
C SER A 48 6.50 12.93 53.40
N LEU A 49 5.32 12.64 52.88
CA LEU A 49 4.34 13.64 52.46
C LEU A 49 3.93 14.58 53.61
N GLN A 50 3.96 14.11 54.86
CA GLN A 50 3.52 14.89 56.02
C GLN A 50 4.62 15.82 56.56
N THR A 51 5.87 15.37 56.55
CA THR A 51 6.99 16.07 57.22
C THR A 51 7.95 16.77 56.26
N THR A 52 8.10 16.27 55.04
CA THR A 52 9.01 16.80 54.01
C THR A 52 8.36 16.67 52.62
N PRO A 53 7.21 17.32 52.38
CA PRO A 53 6.41 17.11 51.18
C PRO A 53 7.19 17.38 49.88
N ILE A 54 8.04 18.41 49.86
CA ILE A 54 8.77 18.82 48.65
C ILE A 54 9.89 17.82 48.33
N GLU A 55 10.73 17.49 49.30
CA GLU A 55 11.81 16.52 49.12
C GLU A 55 11.25 15.13 48.79
N TRP A 56 10.13 14.75 49.40
CA TRP A 56 9.41 13.53 49.07
C TRP A 56 8.92 13.56 47.62
N ALA A 57 8.24 14.62 47.17
CA ALA A 57 7.70 14.72 45.81
C ALA A 57 8.79 14.78 44.74
N ARG A 58 9.91 15.48 45.00
CA ARG A 58 11.08 15.49 44.11
C ARG A 58 11.70 14.10 44.04
N THR A 59 11.89 13.43 45.18
CA THR A 59 12.44 12.07 45.19
C THR A 59 11.53 11.09 44.44
N GLN A 60 10.21 11.20 44.58
CA GLN A 60 9.24 10.43 43.79
C GLN A 60 9.36 10.69 42.28
N GLN A 61 9.49 11.96 41.87
CA GLN A 61 9.71 12.30 40.46
C GLN A 61 11.00 11.67 39.91
N GLN A 62 12.13 11.82 40.63
CA GLN A 62 13.41 11.26 40.20
C GLN A 62 13.39 9.72 40.18
N LEU A 63 12.71 9.10 41.14
CA LEU A 63 12.47 7.66 41.19
C LEU A 63 11.63 7.19 40.00
N GLY A 64 10.58 7.93 39.63
CA GLY A 64 9.77 7.64 38.45
C GLY A 64 10.58 7.66 37.16
N MET A 65 11.46 8.65 36.99
CA MET A 65 12.38 8.72 35.85
C MET A 65 13.33 7.52 35.81
N ALA A 66 13.86 7.10 36.97
CA ALA A 66 14.74 5.95 37.06
C ALA A 66 14.03 4.64 36.70
N TYR A 67 12.81 4.42 37.21
CA TYR A 67 11.98 3.27 36.84
C TYR A 67 11.69 3.24 35.33
N ARG A 68 11.36 4.39 34.72
CA ARG A 68 11.11 4.47 33.28
C ARG A 68 12.37 4.16 32.45
N GLY A 69 13.57 4.31 33.00
CA GLY A 69 14.82 3.98 32.30
C GLY A 69 15.12 2.46 32.21
N LEU A 70 14.48 1.63 33.04
CA LEU A 70 14.78 0.19 33.11
C LEU A 70 14.14 -0.61 31.98
N MET A 71 14.96 -1.41 31.28
CA MET A 71 14.54 -2.12 30.07
C MET A 71 14.06 -3.55 30.34
N HIS A 72 14.51 -4.18 31.43
CA HIS A 72 13.96 -5.46 31.90
C HIS A 72 12.63 -5.25 32.64
N ASP A 73 11.74 -6.24 32.65
CA ASP A 73 10.41 -6.18 33.29
C ASP A 73 9.63 -4.88 33.00
N ARG A 74 9.74 -4.42 31.74
CA ARG A 74 9.37 -3.06 31.31
C ARG A 74 7.99 -2.61 31.79
N GLN A 75 6.97 -3.45 31.61
CA GLN A 75 5.58 -3.13 32.01
C GLN A 75 5.43 -2.88 33.51
N GLN A 76 6.14 -3.65 34.34
CA GLN A 76 6.11 -3.49 35.78
C GLN A 76 6.77 -2.18 36.21
N TYR A 77 7.94 -1.87 35.65
CA TYR A 77 8.64 -0.64 35.99
C TYR A 77 7.97 0.61 35.43
N LEU A 78 7.37 0.56 34.25
CA LEU A 78 6.53 1.67 33.75
C LEU A 78 5.33 1.91 34.67
N SER A 79 4.72 0.86 35.22
CA SER A 79 3.63 0.99 36.21
C SER A 79 4.13 1.64 37.52
N LYS A 80 5.32 1.26 38.00
CA LYS A 80 5.96 1.92 39.16
C LYS A 80 6.31 3.38 38.86
N ALA A 81 6.76 3.69 37.64
CA ALA A 81 7.05 5.06 37.22
C ALA A 81 5.78 5.92 37.25
N LEU A 82 4.67 5.43 36.69
CA LEU A 82 3.37 6.13 36.76
C LEU A 82 2.96 6.42 38.20
N ALA A 83 3.05 5.43 39.10
CA ALA A 83 2.70 5.61 40.50
C ALA A 83 3.57 6.68 41.19
N ALA A 84 4.88 6.67 40.93
CA ALA A 84 5.81 7.65 41.49
C ALA A 84 5.55 9.07 40.94
N PHE A 85 5.27 9.22 39.64
CA PHE A 85 4.90 10.51 39.06
C PHE A 85 3.55 11.02 39.59
N GLN A 86 2.55 10.15 39.75
CA GLN A 86 1.25 10.51 40.33
C GLN A 86 1.39 10.96 41.78
N ALA A 87 2.20 10.25 42.58
CA ALA A 87 2.52 10.63 43.95
C ALA A 87 3.19 12.02 44.02
N SER A 88 4.13 12.30 43.12
CA SER A 88 4.79 13.63 43.02
C SER A 88 3.77 14.76 42.72
N LEU A 89 2.75 14.48 41.90
CA LEU A 89 1.70 15.44 41.55
C LEU A 89 0.69 15.71 42.69
N GLU A 90 0.75 14.99 43.82
CA GLU A 90 -0.02 15.34 45.02
C GLU A 90 0.50 16.62 45.69
N VAL A 91 1.78 16.96 45.46
CA VAL A 91 2.43 18.15 46.02
C VAL A 91 2.64 19.22 44.94
N PHE A 92 3.01 18.83 43.72
CA PHE A 92 3.23 19.80 42.64
C PHE A 92 1.90 20.18 41.97
N THR A 93 1.41 21.38 42.26
CA THR A 93 0.14 21.90 41.76
C THR A 93 0.36 22.96 40.67
N SER A 94 -0.73 23.48 40.07
CA SER A 94 -0.62 24.59 39.12
C SER A 94 -0.29 25.92 39.80
N GLU A 95 -0.64 26.07 41.08
CA GLU A 95 -0.40 27.29 41.87
C GLU A 95 0.99 27.28 42.51
N GLU A 96 1.43 26.12 42.97
CA GLU A 96 2.73 25.92 43.63
C GLU A 96 3.58 24.89 42.88
N TYR A 97 4.84 25.22 42.61
CA TYR A 97 5.80 24.36 41.89
C TYR A 97 5.38 24.02 40.45
N ALA A 98 4.80 25.00 39.73
CA ALA A 98 4.32 24.83 38.36
C ALA A 98 5.39 24.26 37.39
N VAL A 99 6.68 24.59 37.58
CA VAL A 99 7.79 24.06 36.77
C VAL A 99 8.07 22.58 37.08
N ASP A 100 8.16 22.21 38.36
CA ASP A 100 8.33 20.80 38.77
C ASP A 100 7.11 19.97 38.31
N ARG A 101 5.89 20.54 38.39
CA ARG A 101 4.66 19.94 37.86
C ARG A 101 4.75 19.71 36.35
N ALA A 102 5.15 20.73 35.58
CA ALA A 102 5.28 20.61 34.12
C ALA A 102 6.31 19.53 33.75
N GLN A 103 7.43 19.43 34.47
CA GLN A 103 8.41 18.38 34.24
C GLN A 103 7.81 17.01 34.55
N THR A 104 7.11 16.85 35.68
CA THR A 104 6.45 15.57 36.01
C THR A 104 5.40 15.19 34.98
N GLN A 105 4.59 16.15 34.49
CA GLN A 105 3.61 15.93 33.42
C GLN A 105 4.30 15.49 32.11
N TYR A 106 5.41 16.13 31.75
CA TYR A 106 6.20 15.74 30.58
C TYR A 106 6.70 14.29 30.70
N GLU A 107 7.28 13.92 31.85
CA GLU A 107 7.77 12.56 32.05
C GLU A 107 6.63 11.52 32.11
N LEU A 108 5.48 11.90 32.65
CA LEU A 108 4.26 11.09 32.65
C LEU A 108 3.77 10.85 31.22
N ALA A 109 3.79 11.88 30.36
CA ALA A 109 3.41 11.75 28.95
C ALA A 109 4.29 10.75 28.20
N LEU A 110 5.61 10.86 28.34
CA LEU A 110 6.57 9.93 27.75
C LEU A 110 6.38 8.50 28.28
N THR A 111 6.02 8.35 29.56
CA THR A 111 5.71 7.03 30.15
C THR A 111 4.46 6.43 29.50
N TYR A 112 3.40 7.21 29.29
CA TYR A 112 2.22 6.74 28.58
C TYR A 112 2.51 6.32 27.13
N LEU A 113 3.39 7.06 26.44
CA LEU A 113 3.85 6.71 25.09
C LEU A 113 4.65 5.39 25.04
N GLN A 114 5.34 5.03 26.11
CA GLN A 114 6.09 3.76 26.21
C GLN A 114 5.23 2.58 26.66
N MET A 115 4.04 2.84 27.23
CA MET A 115 3.08 1.82 27.66
C MET A 115 2.06 1.46 26.58
N LEU A 116 2.25 1.90 25.33
CA LEU A 116 1.34 1.61 24.22
C LEU A 116 1.31 0.10 23.93
N GLY A 117 0.33 -0.58 24.53
CA GLY A 117 -0.05 -1.94 24.20
C GLY A 117 -1.35 -1.98 23.39
N SER A 118 -2.14 -3.04 23.58
CA SER A 118 -3.46 -3.20 22.95
C SER A 118 -4.45 -2.07 23.27
N ASN A 119 -4.32 -1.40 24.43
CA ASN A 119 -5.17 -0.29 24.87
C ASN A 119 -4.53 1.11 24.59
N ARG A 120 -4.08 1.34 23.36
CA ARG A 120 -3.32 2.55 22.97
C ARG A 120 -4.09 3.87 23.09
N ARG A 121 -5.37 3.89 22.73
CA ARG A 121 -6.13 5.15 22.51
C ARG A 121 -6.23 5.99 23.80
N PRO A 122 -6.65 5.46 24.96
CA PRO A 122 -6.72 6.24 26.19
C PRO A 122 -5.36 6.79 26.64
N LEU A 123 -4.29 6.01 26.45
CA LEU A 123 -2.93 6.42 26.82
C LEU A 123 -2.44 7.59 25.96
N LEU A 124 -2.73 7.59 24.66
CA LEU A 124 -2.41 8.71 23.78
C LEU A 124 -3.13 10.01 24.20
N PHE A 125 -4.40 9.93 24.59
CA PHE A 125 -5.12 11.11 25.10
C PHE A 125 -4.62 11.59 26.46
N LYS A 126 -4.19 10.68 27.34
CA LYS A 126 -3.53 11.06 28.60
C LYS A 126 -2.20 11.77 28.33
N ALA A 127 -1.36 11.21 27.44
CA ALA A 127 -0.12 11.86 27.02
C ALA A 127 -0.38 13.25 26.40
N LEU A 128 -1.44 13.39 25.60
CA LEU A 128 -1.83 14.66 24.99
C LEU A 128 -2.14 15.70 26.05
N ALA A 129 -2.99 15.36 27.03
CA ALA A 129 -3.34 16.26 28.12
C ALA A 129 -2.11 16.68 28.94
N CYS A 130 -1.21 15.74 29.21
CA CYS A 130 0.03 16.01 29.95
C CYS A 130 0.92 17.00 29.20
N LEU A 131 1.21 16.76 27.91
CA LEU A 131 2.05 17.66 27.09
C LEU A 131 1.39 19.03 26.87
N GLN A 132 0.06 19.08 26.69
CA GLN A 132 -0.68 20.35 26.61
C GLN A 132 -0.54 21.16 27.90
N SER A 133 -0.63 20.52 29.07
CA SER A 133 -0.43 21.22 30.34
C SER A 133 1.03 21.66 30.56
N CYS A 134 2.01 20.97 29.96
CA CYS A 134 3.40 21.44 29.95
C CYS A 134 3.52 22.80 29.24
N LEU A 135 2.81 23.00 28.12
CA LEU A 135 2.82 24.25 27.35
C LEU A 135 2.13 25.43 28.04
N GLU A 136 1.38 25.21 29.13
CA GLU A 136 0.85 26.30 29.98
C GLU A 136 1.97 26.98 30.79
N VAL A 137 3.06 26.26 31.04
CA VAL A 137 4.20 26.71 31.85
C VAL A 137 5.44 26.96 30.99
N TYR A 138 5.78 25.99 30.14
CA TYR A 138 6.85 26.09 29.18
C TYR A 138 6.40 26.96 28.02
N THR A 139 7.02 28.13 27.90
CA THR A 139 6.79 29.10 26.84
C THR A 139 8.09 29.33 26.09
N PHE A 140 8.00 29.76 24.84
CA PHE A 140 9.17 30.06 24.01
C PHE A 140 10.10 31.07 24.68
N GLU A 141 9.55 32.07 25.38
CA GLU A 141 10.30 33.16 25.98
C GLU A 141 11.01 32.78 27.29
N ARG A 142 10.39 31.91 28.10
CA ARG A 142 10.88 31.59 29.45
C ARG A 142 11.62 30.25 29.53
N PHE A 143 11.23 29.29 28.70
CA PHE A 143 11.77 27.92 28.70
C PHE A 143 11.87 27.39 27.25
N PRO A 144 12.70 28.01 26.40
CA PRO A 144 12.75 27.69 24.96
C PRO A 144 13.03 26.20 24.69
N GLU A 145 14.00 25.60 25.38
CA GLU A 145 14.37 24.20 25.21
C GLU A 145 13.26 23.22 25.66
N PRO A 146 12.75 23.26 26.91
CA PRO A 146 11.61 22.42 27.31
C PRO A 146 10.35 22.64 26.46
N TRP A 147 10.11 23.88 26.02
CA TRP A 147 9.01 24.20 25.12
C TRP A 147 9.19 23.50 23.76
N ALA A 148 10.36 23.62 23.14
CA ALA A 148 10.65 22.97 21.86
C ALA A 148 10.58 21.44 21.96
N GLN A 149 11.08 20.85 23.06
CA GLN A 149 11.02 19.41 23.30
C GLN A 149 9.57 18.93 23.47
N THR A 150 8.74 19.71 24.18
CA THR A 150 7.31 19.45 24.33
C THR A 150 6.58 19.55 22.98
N GLN A 151 6.92 20.55 22.15
CA GLN A 151 6.37 20.69 20.81
C GLN A 151 6.75 19.52 19.91
N TYR A 152 8.02 19.14 19.87
CA TYR A 152 8.49 17.97 19.11
C TYR A 152 7.70 16.69 19.49
N ASN A 153 7.54 16.43 20.79
CA ASN A 153 6.80 15.26 21.26
C ASN A 153 5.28 15.35 21.02
N LEU A 154 4.69 16.55 21.06
CA LEU A 154 3.32 16.76 20.61
C LEU A 154 3.16 16.46 19.12
N GLY A 155 4.15 16.85 18.30
CA GLY A 155 4.23 16.48 16.89
C GLY A 155 4.17 14.96 16.71
N ASN A 156 5.07 14.24 17.38
CA ASN A 156 5.10 12.77 17.35
C ASN A 156 3.77 12.17 17.82
N LEU A 157 3.16 12.73 18.87
CA LEU A 157 1.90 12.24 19.40
C LEU A 157 0.74 12.45 18.41
N TYR A 158 0.65 13.61 17.74
CA TYR A 158 -0.34 13.85 16.71
C TYR A 158 -0.17 12.90 15.52
N CYS A 159 1.06 12.52 15.17
CA CYS A 159 1.31 11.46 14.20
C CYS A 159 0.75 10.11 14.62
N LEU A 160 0.68 9.80 15.92
CA LEU A 160 0.16 8.52 16.44
C LEU A 160 -1.34 8.53 16.77
N LEU A 161 -1.95 9.72 16.92
CA LEU A 161 -3.32 9.85 17.41
C LEU A 161 -4.35 9.31 16.39
N PRO A 162 -5.23 8.36 16.78
CA PRO A 162 -6.30 7.88 15.92
C PRO A 162 -7.46 8.88 15.91
N THR A 163 -7.65 9.57 14.80
CA THR A 163 -8.69 10.59 14.62
C THR A 163 -9.44 10.39 13.30
N ASP A 164 -10.71 10.78 13.28
CA ASP A 164 -11.54 10.70 12.05
C ASP A 164 -11.02 11.67 10.97
N ASP A 165 -10.56 12.86 11.36
CA ASP A 165 -9.90 13.81 10.46
C ASP A 165 -8.37 13.72 10.59
N ARG A 166 -7.77 12.79 9.82
CA ARG A 166 -6.32 12.57 9.82
C ARG A 166 -5.55 13.79 9.29
N TYR A 167 -6.11 14.52 8.32
CA TYR A 167 -5.45 15.68 7.72
C TYR A 167 -5.28 16.80 8.74
N ALA A 168 -6.35 17.16 9.45
CA ALA A 168 -6.29 18.21 10.47
C ALA A 168 -5.33 17.85 11.60
N THR A 169 -5.29 16.59 12.02
CA THR A 169 -4.36 16.13 13.07
C THR A 169 -2.90 16.19 12.61
N LEU A 170 -2.58 15.76 11.39
CA LEU A 170 -1.22 15.87 10.87
C LEU A 170 -0.78 17.32 10.65
N ARG A 171 -1.68 18.24 10.30
CA ARG A 171 -1.38 19.67 10.27
C ARG A 171 -1.00 20.24 11.63
N LYS A 172 -1.57 19.71 12.73
CA LYS A 172 -1.12 20.07 14.09
C LYS A 172 0.28 19.55 14.34
N ALA A 173 0.62 18.35 13.86
CA ALA A 173 1.98 17.83 13.95
C ALA A 173 2.99 18.74 13.22
N VAL A 174 2.67 19.18 12.00
CA VAL A 174 3.48 20.16 11.24
C VAL A 174 3.72 21.42 12.08
N ALA A 175 2.66 22.06 12.58
CA ALA A 175 2.78 23.28 13.40
C ALA A 175 3.63 23.07 14.67
N CYS A 176 3.54 21.90 15.30
CA CYS A 176 4.36 21.55 16.46
C CYS A 176 5.85 21.39 16.08
N TYR A 177 6.18 20.69 15.00
CA TYR A 177 7.58 20.57 14.56
C TYR A 177 8.16 21.91 14.09
N GLU A 178 7.40 22.71 13.34
CA GLU A 178 7.80 24.07 12.95
C GLU A 178 8.05 24.95 14.19
N SER A 179 7.25 24.78 15.25
CA SER A 179 7.47 25.45 16.53
C SER A 179 8.79 25.02 17.18
N ALA A 180 9.09 23.71 17.23
CA ALA A 180 10.34 23.20 17.77
C ALA A 180 11.57 23.71 16.97
N LEU A 181 11.47 23.78 15.64
CA LEU A 181 12.51 24.31 14.74
C LEU A 181 12.78 25.81 14.90
N ARG A 182 11.99 26.54 15.70
CA ARG A 182 12.33 27.93 16.09
C ARG A 182 13.42 28.00 17.15
N VAL A 183 13.66 26.90 17.86
CA VAL A 183 14.67 26.79 18.94
C VAL A 183 15.82 25.90 18.49
N TYR A 184 15.49 24.75 17.91
CA TYR A 184 16.49 23.85 17.35
C TYR A 184 16.99 24.42 16.03
N THR A 185 18.29 24.67 15.93
CA THR A 185 18.97 25.09 14.69
C THR A 185 20.19 24.20 14.45
N PRO A 186 20.74 24.16 13.22
CA PRO A 186 21.96 23.41 12.93
C PRO A 186 23.15 23.77 13.84
N GLU A 187 23.21 25.01 14.33
CA GLU A 187 24.32 25.52 15.13
C GLU A 187 24.14 25.29 16.63
N SER A 188 22.90 25.34 17.14
CA SER A 188 22.63 25.27 18.58
C SER A 188 22.33 23.85 19.07
N ALA A 189 21.60 23.08 18.26
CA ALA A 189 21.09 21.76 18.60
C ALA A 189 20.99 20.91 17.31
N PRO A 190 22.13 20.58 16.67
CA PRO A 190 22.16 19.93 15.35
C PRO A 190 21.41 18.60 15.32
N GLU A 191 21.53 17.78 16.36
CA GLU A 191 20.89 16.46 16.43
C GLU A 191 19.37 16.59 16.57
N GLU A 192 18.88 17.41 17.51
CA GLU A 192 17.45 17.68 17.69
C GLU A 192 16.84 18.36 16.46
N TRP A 193 17.59 19.26 15.82
CA TRP A 193 17.18 19.90 14.57
C TRP A 193 17.01 18.86 13.47
N ALA A 194 18.02 18.01 13.22
CA ALA A 194 17.97 16.98 12.19
C ALA A 194 16.85 15.95 12.44
N MET A 195 16.68 15.53 13.69
CA MET A 195 15.58 14.64 14.10
C MET A 195 14.21 15.29 13.85
N THR A 196 14.07 16.58 14.17
CA THR A 196 12.82 17.32 13.93
C THR A 196 12.56 17.52 12.43
N GLN A 197 13.59 17.81 11.64
CA GLN A 197 13.49 17.91 10.18
C GLN A 197 13.07 16.56 9.56
N TYR A 198 13.67 15.46 9.98
CA TYR A 198 13.30 14.12 9.54
C TYR A 198 11.84 13.78 9.90
N SER A 199 11.40 14.06 11.12
CA SER A 199 10.00 13.83 11.53
C SER A 199 9.01 14.70 10.75
N LEU A 200 9.36 15.97 10.51
CA LEU A 200 8.55 16.87 9.69
C LEU A 200 8.47 16.40 8.23
N ALA A 201 9.58 15.93 7.67
CA ALA A 201 9.63 15.32 6.34
C ALA A 201 8.66 14.13 6.24
N ASN A 202 8.68 13.23 7.22
CA ASN A 202 7.75 12.11 7.30
C ASN A 202 6.28 12.57 7.32
N VAL A 203 5.95 13.60 8.09
CA VAL A 203 4.57 14.12 8.11
C VAL A 203 4.15 14.60 6.74
N TYR A 204 4.98 15.38 6.05
CA TYR A 204 4.69 15.83 4.69
C TYR A 204 4.59 14.66 3.70
N ALA A 205 5.42 13.61 3.85
CA ALA A 205 5.37 12.41 3.03
C ALA A 205 4.04 11.65 3.15
N PHE A 206 3.39 11.69 4.32
CA PHE A 206 2.13 10.98 4.60
C PHE A 206 0.89 11.88 4.67
N LEU A 207 1.02 13.21 4.54
CA LEU A 207 -0.08 14.16 4.67
C LEU A 207 -1.11 13.92 3.54
N PRO A 208 -2.36 13.49 3.85
CA PRO A 208 -3.36 13.19 2.84
C PRO A 208 -4.04 14.49 2.34
N GLY A 209 -4.25 14.63 1.03
CA GLY A 209 -4.91 15.82 0.46
C GLY A 209 -4.00 17.05 0.30
N GLY A 210 -4.57 18.13 -0.25
CA GLY A 210 -3.81 19.29 -0.76
C GLY A 210 -3.10 18.99 -2.08
N GLU A 211 -2.18 19.86 -2.50
CA GLU A 211 -1.29 19.63 -3.63
C GLU A 211 -0.25 18.55 -3.24
N ARG A 212 -0.57 17.28 -3.51
CA ARG A 212 0.22 16.10 -3.11
C ARG A 212 1.69 16.23 -3.52
N GLN A 213 1.92 16.73 -4.72
CA GLN A 213 3.26 17.00 -5.25
C GLN A 213 4.04 17.95 -4.34
N THR A 214 3.46 19.12 -4.01
CA THR A 214 4.07 20.11 -3.13
C THR A 214 4.40 19.56 -1.74
N ASN A 215 3.54 18.70 -1.19
CA ASN A 215 3.83 18.04 0.09
C ASN A 215 5.05 17.12 -0.03
N LEU A 216 5.19 16.37 -1.13
CA LEU A 216 6.36 15.51 -1.34
C LEU A 216 7.64 16.31 -1.59
N GLU A 217 7.57 17.42 -2.33
CA GLU A 217 8.70 18.35 -2.52
C GLU A 217 9.18 18.93 -1.18
N ARG A 218 8.24 19.32 -0.30
CA ARG A 218 8.57 19.75 1.07
C ARG A 218 9.19 18.63 1.88
N SER A 219 8.64 17.42 1.79
CA SER A 219 9.21 16.24 2.46
C SER A 219 10.67 16.03 2.04
N ILE A 220 10.97 16.07 0.74
CA ILE A 220 12.33 15.91 0.21
C ILE A 220 13.25 17.02 0.74
N THR A 221 12.79 18.27 0.75
CA THR A 221 13.54 19.42 1.29
C THR A 221 13.91 19.19 2.75
N HIS A 222 12.98 18.71 3.57
CA HIS A 222 13.22 18.45 4.99
C HIS A 222 14.14 17.22 5.21
N TYR A 223 14.06 16.17 4.37
CA TYR A 223 15.04 15.07 4.42
C TYR A 223 16.44 15.55 4.06
N GLN A 224 16.58 16.36 3.02
CA GLN A 224 17.86 16.97 2.64
C GLN A 224 18.44 17.83 3.76
N ALA A 225 17.59 18.57 4.49
CA ALA A 225 18.02 19.30 5.68
C ALA A 225 18.54 18.35 6.77
N ALA A 226 17.82 17.27 7.10
CA ALA A 226 18.28 16.28 8.07
C ALA A 226 19.62 15.63 7.68
N LEU A 227 19.84 15.37 6.38
CA LEU A 227 21.09 14.81 5.85
C LEU A 227 22.32 15.73 5.99
N GLN A 228 22.15 17.02 6.31
CA GLN A 228 23.27 17.92 6.61
C GLN A 228 23.97 17.56 7.93
N VAL A 229 23.24 16.94 8.85
CA VAL A 229 23.76 16.46 10.14
C VAL A 229 23.89 14.94 10.13
N ASN A 230 22.85 14.25 9.67
CA ASN A 230 22.85 12.79 9.52
C ASN A 230 23.69 12.41 8.29
N THR A 231 25.02 12.43 8.42
CA THR A 231 25.93 12.02 7.34
C THR A 231 26.30 10.55 7.44
N TYR A 232 26.82 10.00 6.33
CA TYR A 232 27.33 8.63 6.26
C TYR A 232 28.40 8.36 7.34
N GLU A 233 29.28 9.32 7.60
CA GLU A 233 30.42 9.16 8.50
C GLU A 233 30.05 9.30 9.98
N LEU A 234 29.13 10.21 10.31
CA LEU A 234 28.79 10.55 11.69
C LEU A 234 27.63 9.72 12.23
N HIS A 235 26.61 9.49 11.40
CA HIS A 235 25.39 8.79 11.79
C HIS A 235 24.90 7.85 10.67
N PRO A 236 25.66 6.81 10.33
CA PRO A 236 25.38 5.94 9.18
C PRO A 236 23.96 5.35 9.18
N ASP A 237 23.46 4.94 10.35
CA ASP A 237 22.12 4.37 10.48
C ASP A 237 21.00 5.40 10.22
N LEU A 238 21.16 6.62 10.75
CA LEU A 238 20.20 7.72 10.53
C LEU A 238 20.26 8.23 9.10
N TRP A 239 21.47 8.28 8.51
CA TRP A 239 21.67 8.62 7.11
C TRP A 239 20.96 7.61 6.19
N ALA A 240 21.20 6.31 6.37
CA ALA A 240 20.57 5.27 5.56
C ALA A 240 19.04 5.26 5.70
N ASN A 241 18.53 5.46 6.92
CA ASN A 241 17.09 5.56 7.16
C ASN A 241 16.49 6.80 6.46
N THR A 242 17.19 7.94 6.53
CA THR A 242 16.77 9.17 5.85
C THR A 242 16.77 9.00 4.34
N MET A 243 17.80 8.35 3.78
CA MET A 243 17.88 8.02 2.34
C MET A 243 16.73 7.11 1.91
N GLN A 244 16.46 6.02 2.63
CA GLN A 244 15.32 5.15 2.33
C GLN A 244 13.98 5.90 2.38
N SER A 245 13.79 6.75 3.38
CA SER A 245 12.54 7.52 3.55
C SER A 245 12.37 8.58 2.46
N MET A 246 13.46 9.22 2.05
CA MET A 246 13.49 10.14 0.91
C MET A 246 13.23 9.41 -0.42
N GLY A 247 13.79 8.22 -0.61
CA GLY A 247 13.49 7.37 -1.78
C GLY A 247 12.01 7.01 -1.87
N ASN A 248 11.36 6.73 -0.74
CA ASN A 248 9.90 6.53 -0.70
C ASN A 248 9.12 7.78 -1.11
N ALA A 249 9.58 8.98 -0.73
CA ALA A 249 8.93 10.23 -1.14
C ALA A 249 9.06 10.47 -2.65
N TYR A 250 10.26 10.27 -3.20
CA TYR A 250 10.51 10.35 -4.64
C TYR A 250 9.67 9.35 -5.44
N ARG A 251 9.62 8.08 -5.03
CA ARG A 251 8.83 7.05 -5.73
C ARG A 251 7.34 7.37 -5.79
N ASN A 252 6.82 8.09 -4.79
CA ASN A 252 5.41 8.46 -4.71
C ASN A 252 5.10 9.80 -5.39
N MET A 253 6.08 10.45 -6.04
CA MET A 253 5.90 11.75 -6.69
C MET A 253 4.95 11.63 -7.89
N PRO A 254 3.83 12.39 -7.93
CA PRO A 254 2.93 12.39 -9.08
C PRO A 254 3.39 13.37 -10.17
N GLY A 255 2.83 13.25 -11.38
CA GLY A 255 2.98 14.23 -12.45
C GLY A 255 4.09 13.93 -13.46
N ASP A 256 4.37 14.88 -14.34
CA ASP A 256 5.26 14.71 -15.50
C ASP A 256 6.72 14.41 -15.10
N GLU A 257 7.14 14.83 -13.92
CA GLU A 257 8.48 14.56 -13.36
C GLU A 257 8.57 13.23 -12.59
N SER A 258 7.51 12.41 -12.61
CA SER A 258 7.47 11.11 -11.92
C SER A 258 8.63 10.21 -12.35
N GLU A 259 9.00 10.20 -13.63
CA GLU A 259 10.09 9.33 -14.11
C GLU A 259 11.45 9.73 -13.52
N ALA A 260 11.78 11.02 -13.54
CA ALA A 260 13.03 11.52 -12.95
C ALA A 260 13.07 11.27 -11.44
N SER A 261 11.92 11.41 -10.77
CA SER A 261 11.78 11.10 -9.36
C SER A 261 12.02 9.61 -9.08
N LEU A 262 11.56 8.69 -9.93
CA LEU A 262 11.82 7.26 -9.76
C LEU A 262 13.32 6.92 -9.87
N HIS A 263 14.07 7.58 -10.76
CA HIS A 263 15.54 7.45 -10.80
C HIS A 263 16.19 7.91 -9.48
N HIS A 264 15.77 9.06 -8.94
CA HIS A 264 16.24 9.51 -7.63
C HIS A 264 15.86 8.56 -6.49
N ALA A 265 14.70 7.90 -6.57
CA ALA A 265 14.33 6.87 -5.61
C ALA A 265 15.30 5.68 -5.66
N VAL A 266 15.67 5.22 -6.86
CA VAL A 266 16.69 4.17 -7.04
C VAL A 266 18.02 4.58 -6.42
N ASP A 267 18.50 5.80 -6.69
CA ASP A 267 19.75 6.32 -6.12
C ASP A 267 19.71 6.31 -4.58
N CYS A 268 18.59 6.77 -4.00
CA CYS A 268 18.39 6.81 -2.55
C CYS A 268 18.42 5.41 -1.92
N TYR A 269 17.75 4.44 -2.56
CA TYR A 269 17.72 3.06 -2.09
C TYR A 269 19.09 2.38 -2.21
N GLN A 270 19.81 2.59 -3.33
CA GLN A 270 21.16 2.06 -3.50
C GLN A 270 22.13 2.65 -2.47
N ALA A 271 22.00 3.93 -2.15
CA ALA A 271 22.76 4.56 -1.08
C ALA A 271 22.46 3.92 0.29
N ALA A 272 21.19 3.69 0.64
CA ALA A 272 20.86 3.03 1.91
C ALA A 272 21.40 1.58 1.99
N LEU A 273 21.48 0.86 0.86
CA LEU A 273 22.07 -0.48 0.76
C LEU A 273 23.59 -0.51 0.97
N SER A 274 24.30 0.63 1.00
CA SER A 274 25.71 0.62 1.41
C SER A 274 25.90 0.45 2.92
N ILE A 275 24.85 0.69 3.72
CA ILE A 275 24.84 0.49 5.17
C ILE A 275 24.06 -0.77 5.53
N TYR A 276 22.85 -0.93 5.00
CA TYR A 276 22.02 -2.10 5.29
C TYR A 276 22.45 -3.26 4.40
N THR A 277 22.86 -4.36 5.02
CA THR A 277 23.22 -5.61 4.34
C THR A 277 22.31 -6.75 4.80
N ARG A 278 22.36 -7.89 4.11
CA ARG A 278 21.58 -9.06 4.55
C ARG A 278 22.06 -9.57 5.91
N GLU A 279 23.35 -9.47 6.20
CA GLU A 279 23.96 -9.89 7.46
C GLU A 279 23.73 -8.87 8.58
N HIS A 280 23.68 -7.59 8.24
CA HIS A 280 23.54 -6.47 9.16
C HIS A 280 22.30 -5.64 8.80
N MET A 281 21.25 -5.76 9.61
CA MET A 281 19.91 -5.20 9.33
C MET A 281 19.16 -5.90 8.17
N PRO A 282 18.93 -7.23 8.25
CA PRO A 282 18.27 -8.00 7.20
C PRO A 282 16.88 -7.47 6.82
N LEU A 283 16.13 -6.91 7.78
CA LEU A 283 14.77 -6.42 7.56
C LEU A 283 14.74 -5.13 6.76
N ASP A 284 15.64 -4.19 7.06
CA ASP A 284 15.78 -2.94 6.31
C ASP A 284 16.30 -3.22 4.90
N TRP A 285 17.29 -4.13 4.78
CA TRP A 285 17.79 -4.62 3.50
C TRP A 285 16.66 -5.18 2.61
N ALA A 286 15.84 -6.11 3.15
CA ALA A 286 14.72 -6.69 2.41
C ALA A 286 13.62 -5.67 2.08
N SER A 287 13.42 -4.68 2.95
CA SER A 287 12.48 -3.57 2.72
C SER A 287 12.93 -2.72 1.52
N ILE A 288 14.22 -2.38 1.46
CA ILE A 288 14.78 -1.63 0.34
C ILE A 288 14.66 -2.42 -0.96
N TYR A 289 15.00 -3.71 -0.97
CA TYR A 289 14.83 -4.53 -2.17
C TYR A 289 13.38 -4.62 -2.63
N THR A 290 12.42 -4.71 -1.71
CA THR A 290 11.00 -4.63 -2.06
C THR A 290 10.66 -3.27 -2.69
N ASN A 291 11.20 -2.17 -2.14
CA ASN A 291 10.96 -0.83 -2.67
C ASN A 291 11.62 -0.60 -4.04
N LEU A 292 12.83 -1.12 -4.26
CA LEU A 292 13.51 -1.09 -5.56
C LEU A 292 12.71 -1.86 -6.61
N GLY A 293 12.22 -3.06 -6.29
CA GLY A 293 11.40 -3.85 -7.22
C GLY A 293 10.13 -3.12 -7.64
N ILE A 294 9.43 -2.49 -6.69
CA ILE A 294 8.26 -1.65 -6.99
C ILE A 294 8.64 -0.46 -7.88
N THR A 295 9.78 0.18 -7.60
CA THR A 295 10.25 1.35 -8.36
C THR A 295 10.54 0.98 -9.81
N TYR A 296 11.21 -0.15 -10.06
CA TYR A 296 11.46 -0.66 -11.40
C TYR A 296 10.16 -1.01 -12.14
N ASN A 297 9.14 -1.56 -11.47
CA ASN A 297 7.84 -1.79 -12.11
C ASN A 297 7.14 -0.47 -12.51
N LEU A 298 7.30 0.61 -11.74
CA LEU A 298 6.61 1.89 -11.97
C LEU A 298 7.27 2.77 -13.04
N MET A 299 8.57 2.62 -13.23
CA MET A 299 9.32 3.36 -14.24
C MET A 299 8.79 3.02 -15.64
N SER A 300 8.94 3.97 -16.55
CA SER A 300 8.50 3.86 -17.95
C SER A 300 9.67 3.98 -18.93
N SER A 301 10.77 4.63 -18.52
CA SER A 301 11.97 4.79 -19.35
C SER A 301 12.83 3.52 -19.38
N GLY A 302 13.68 3.43 -20.41
CA GLY A 302 14.62 2.31 -20.60
C GLY A 302 14.01 1.11 -21.32
N ASN A 303 14.76 0.00 -21.32
CA ASN A 303 14.26 -1.27 -21.84
C ASN A 303 13.38 -1.95 -20.77
N GLU A 304 12.09 -2.11 -21.09
CA GLU A 304 11.08 -2.66 -20.18
C GLU A 304 11.45 -4.05 -19.65
N GLN A 305 11.92 -4.94 -20.52
CA GLN A 305 12.31 -6.29 -20.13
C GLN A 305 13.42 -6.28 -19.08
N SER A 306 14.52 -5.57 -19.33
CA SER A 306 15.67 -5.49 -18.41
C SER A 306 15.26 -4.93 -17.05
N ARG A 307 14.36 -3.95 -17.05
CA ARG A 307 13.84 -3.33 -15.83
C ARG A 307 12.95 -4.27 -15.02
N LEU A 308 12.05 -5.01 -15.67
CA LEU A 308 11.22 -6.01 -14.99
C LEU A 308 12.05 -7.20 -14.50
N GLU A 309 13.11 -7.58 -15.20
CA GLU A 309 14.10 -8.56 -14.71
C GLU A 309 14.81 -8.07 -13.43
N GLN A 310 15.19 -6.79 -13.37
CA GLN A 310 15.72 -6.18 -12.15
C GLN A 310 14.69 -6.20 -11.01
N ALA A 311 13.42 -5.94 -11.30
CA ALA A 311 12.35 -6.04 -10.31
C ALA A 311 12.22 -7.46 -9.74
N VAL A 312 12.24 -8.49 -10.61
CA VAL A 312 12.23 -9.91 -10.19
C VAL A 312 13.42 -10.24 -9.29
N VAL A 313 14.63 -9.79 -9.65
CA VAL A 313 15.83 -9.99 -8.83
C VAL A 313 15.65 -9.36 -7.44
N CYS A 314 15.13 -8.13 -7.40
CA CYS A 314 14.91 -7.42 -6.14
C CYS A 314 13.87 -8.10 -5.25
N PHE A 315 12.72 -8.51 -5.80
CA PHE A 315 11.70 -9.22 -5.02
C PHE A 315 12.19 -10.56 -4.51
N ARG A 316 12.94 -11.32 -5.33
CA ARG A 316 13.53 -12.59 -4.88
C ARG A 316 14.53 -12.39 -3.75
N ALA A 317 15.37 -11.35 -3.82
CA ALA A 317 16.30 -10.99 -2.74
C ALA A 317 15.54 -10.71 -1.43
N ALA A 318 14.49 -9.89 -1.47
CA ALA A 318 13.67 -9.61 -0.29
C ALA A 318 13.01 -10.88 0.29
N LEU A 319 12.59 -11.82 -0.55
CA LEU A 319 11.99 -13.10 -0.14
C LEU A 319 12.99 -14.10 0.47
N GLU A 320 14.30 -13.82 0.43
CA GLU A 320 15.30 -14.58 1.23
C GLU A 320 15.21 -14.27 2.73
N VAL A 321 14.64 -13.11 3.09
CA VAL A 321 14.45 -12.66 4.48
C VAL A 321 12.98 -12.73 4.87
N TYR A 322 12.10 -12.16 4.04
CA TYR A 322 10.66 -12.23 4.25
C TYR A 322 10.19 -13.63 3.92
N THR A 323 9.96 -14.45 4.94
CA THR A 323 9.36 -15.77 4.79
C THR A 323 7.93 -15.78 5.29
N ARG A 324 7.13 -16.72 4.79
CA ARG A 324 5.74 -16.91 5.21
C ARG A 324 5.60 -17.14 6.72
N GLU A 325 6.59 -17.75 7.37
CA GLU A 325 6.54 -18.08 8.81
C GLU A 325 6.84 -16.87 9.70
N PHE A 326 7.87 -16.09 9.38
CA PHE A 326 8.34 -15.02 10.25
C PHE A 326 7.76 -13.65 9.89
N TYR A 327 7.48 -13.41 8.60
CA TYR A 327 7.02 -12.12 8.07
C TYR A 327 5.90 -12.31 7.03
N PRO A 328 4.75 -12.89 7.43
CA PRO A 328 3.69 -13.27 6.49
C PRO A 328 3.15 -12.08 5.68
N SER A 329 3.00 -10.91 6.31
CA SER A 329 2.47 -9.72 5.64
C SER A 329 3.39 -9.22 4.53
N GLU A 330 4.68 -9.06 4.86
CA GLU A 330 5.73 -8.61 3.94
C GLU A 330 5.96 -9.64 2.84
N TRP A 331 6.03 -10.93 3.20
CA TRP A 331 6.13 -12.03 2.25
C TRP A 331 4.97 -12.04 1.26
N ALA A 332 3.72 -11.87 1.73
CA ALA A 332 2.55 -11.83 0.86
C ALA A 332 2.57 -10.62 -0.09
N LYS A 333 2.97 -9.46 0.42
CA LYS A 333 3.09 -8.24 -0.39
C LYS A 333 4.14 -8.42 -1.48
N THR A 334 5.33 -8.88 -1.12
CA THR A 334 6.45 -9.06 -2.05
C THR A 334 6.17 -10.17 -3.07
N THR A 335 5.57 -11.28 -2.64
CA THR A 335 5.15 -12.38 -3.54
C THR A 335 4.07 -11.92 -4.51
N ASN A 336 3.08 -11.14 -4.06
CA ASN A 336 2.06 -10.59 -4.95
C ASN A 336 2.66 -9.63 -6.00
N MET A 337 3.60 -8.76 -5.60
CA MET A 337 4.29 -7.87 -6.54
C MET A 337 5.14 -8.64 -7.55
N LEU A 338 5.78 -9.73 -7.12
CA LEU A 338 6.50 -10.63 -8.03
C LEU A 338 5.55 -11.29 -9.04
N GLY A 339 4.35 -11.70 -8.62
CA GLY A 339 3.32 -12.24 -9.51
C GLY A 339 2.85 -11.23 -10.55
N LEU A 340 2.67 -9.96 -10.16
CA LEU A 340 2.36 -8.86 -11.07
C LEU A 340 3.50 -8.62 -12.08
N THR A 341 4.76 -8.59 -11.62
CA THR A 341 5.89 -8.43 -12.52
C THR A 341 5.94 -9.53 -13.58
N TYR A 342 5.66 -10.79 -13.22
CA TYR A 342 5.59 -11.87 -14.22
C TYR A 342 4.47 -11.68 -15.25
N LEU A 343 3.36 -11.06 -14.88
CA LEU A 343 2.27 -10.75 -15.81
C LEU A 343 2.69 -9.70 -16.84
N ASP A 344 3.48 -8.72 -16.42
CA ASP A 344 3.82 -7.54 -17.22
C ASP A 344 5.06 -7.73 -18.12
N MET A 345 5.81 -8.83 -17.97
CA MET A 345 7.04 -9.06 -18.73
C MET A 345 6.76 -9.27 -20.24
N PRO A 346 7.34 -8.43 -21.14
CA PRO A 346 7.05 -8.51 -22.57
C PRO A 346 7.83 -9.60 -23.31
N GLU A 347 9.02 -9.99 -22.82
CA GLU A 347 9.85 -11.01 -23.46
C GLU A 347 9.99 -12.27 -22.59
N GLY A 348 10.31 -13.38 -23.25
CA GLY A 348 10.52 -14.68 -22.61
C GLY A 348 9.44 -15.69 -22.97
N ASN A 349 9.33 -16.75 -22.15
CA ASN A 349 8.27 -17.72 -22.30
C ASN A 349 7.04 -17.26 -21.50
N GLU A 350 6.15 -16.55 -22.18
CA GLU A 350 4.88 -16.01 -21.63
C GLU A 350 4.13 -17.06 -20.82
N GLN A 351 4.02 -18.30 -21.34
CA GLN A 351 3.30 -19.37 -20.67
C GLN A 351 3.98 -19.84 -19.37
N SER A 352 5.31 -19.80 -19.31
CA SER A 352 6.06 -20.05 -18.07
C SER A 352 5.84 -18.91 -17.07
N GLN A 353 5.88 -17.67 -17.53
CA GLN A 353 5.65 -16.47 -16.70
C GLN A 353 4.24 -16.45 -16.11
N LEU A 354 3.20 -16.69 -16.91
CA LEU A 354 1.81 -16.81 -16.46
C LEU A 354 1.66 -17.91 -15.40
N ARG A 355 2.33 -19.06 -15.57
CA ARG A 355 2.33 -20.13 -14.56
C ARG A 355 3.04 -19.73 -13.27
N GLN A 356 4.12 -18.94 -13.32
CA GLN A 356 4.77 -18.37 -12.13
C GLN A 356 3.87 -17.34 -11.43
N ALA A 357 3.14 -16.51 -12.19
CA ALA A 357 2.18 -15.56 -11.65
C ALA A 357 1.06 -16.28 -10.89
N ILE A 358 0.50 -17.37 -11.43
CA ILE A 358 -0.49 -18.21 -10.72
C ILE A 358 0.08 -18.71 -9.39
N ILE A 359 1.29 -19.26 -9.39
CA ILE A 359 1.93 -19.76 -8.15
C ILE A 359 2.05 -18.63 -7.12
N CYS A 360 2.49 -17.45 -7.53
CA CYS A 360 2.63 -16.30 -6.62
C CYS A 360 1.26 -15.87 -6.05
N PHE A 361 0.24 -15.73 -6.90
CA PHE A 361 -1.07 -15.28 -6.46
C PHE A 361 -1.81 -16.32 -5.61
N GLU A 362 -1.75 -17.61 -5.94
CA GLU A 362 -2.33 -18.68 -5.12
C GLU A 362 -1.66 -18.73 -3.74
N ALA A 363 -0.35 -18.53 -3.66
CA ALA A 363 0.41 -18.65 -2.41
C ALA A 363 0.03 -17.58 -1.36
N VAL A 364 -0.45 -16.41 -1.78
CA VAL A 364 -0.77 -15.29 -0.86
C VAL A 364 -2.21 -15.31 -0.33
N LEU A 365 -3.10 -16.14 -0.90
CA LEU A 365 -4.52 -16.20 -0.51
C LEU A 365 -4.76 -16.74 0.91
N ASP A 366 -3.77 -17.39 1.52
CA ASP A 366 -3.84 -17.79 2.93
C ASP A 366 -3.69 -16.59 3.90
N ILE A 367 -3.15 -15.47 3.42
CA ILE A 367 -2.87 -14.26 4.22
C ILE A 367 -3.82 -13.13 3.80
N TYR A 368 -3.95 -12.90 2.50
CA TYR A 368 -4.96 -12.01 1.96
C TYR A 368 -6.29 -12.75 1.94
N THR A 369 -7.10 -12.53 2.97
CA THR A 369 -8.44 -13.11 3.10
C THR A 369 -9.50 -12.02 2.99
N PHE A 370 -10.71 -12.38 2.58
CA PHE A 370 -11.85 -11.46 2.53
C PHE A 370 -12.07 -10.73 3.87
N ALA A 371 -11.91 -11.44 5.00
CA ALA A 371 -12.19 -10.89 6.32
C ALA A 371 -11.14 -9.87 6.80
N GLN A 372 -9.87 -10.07 6.47
CA GLN A 372 -8.77 -9.23 6.98
C GLN A 372 -8.32 -8.18 5.96
N HIS A 373 -8.34 -8.54 4.67
CA HIS A 373 -7.76 -7.75 3.59
C HIS A 373 -8.67 -7.76 2.34
N PRO A 374 -9.93 -7.31 2.41
CA PRO A 374 -10.93 -7.49 1.34
C PRO A 374 -10.46 -6.96 -0.01
N LEU A 375 -9.85 -5.77 -0.06
CA LEU A 375 -9.35 -5.19 -1.31
C LEU A 375 -8.14 -5.93 -1.88
N ALA A 376 -7.17 -6.35 -1.05
CA ALA A 376 -6.02 -7.11 -1.53
C ALA A 376 -6.45 -8.50 -2.03
N TRP A 377 -7.35 -9.15 -1.30
CA TRP A 377 -7.95 -10.42 -1.68
C TRP A 377 -8.69 -10.33 -3.02
N ALA A 378 -9.51 -9.29 -3.22
CA ALA A 378 -10.20 -9.06 -4.49
C ALA A 378 -9.25 -8.78 -5.66
N ASN A 379 -8.15 -8.04 -5.43
CA ASN A 379 -7.12 -7.79 -6.44
C ASN A 379 -6.43 -9.09 -6.87
N VAL A 380 -6.02 -9.93 -5.90
CA VAL A 380 -5.39 -11.22 -6.19
C VAL A 380 -6.35 -12.12 -6.97
N HIS A 381 -7.62 -12.18 -6.57
CA HIS A 381 -8.63 -12.96 -7.28
C HIS A 381 -8.91 -12.44 -8.69
N TYR A 382 -8.98 -11.13 -8.89
CA TYR A 382 -9.09 -10.57 -10.24
C TYR A 382 -7.89 -10.98 -11.12
N ASN A 383 -6.67 -10.87 -10.59
CA ASN A 383 -5.46 -11.23 -11.33
C ASN A 383 -5.40 -12.73 -11.63
N LEU A 384 -5.76 -13.59 -10.67
CA LEU A 384 -5.87 -15.03 -10.90
C LEU A 384 -6.87 -15.35 -12.01
N GLY A 385 -8.06 -14.75 -11.94
CA GLY A 385 -9.08 -14.96 -12.97
C GLY A 385 -8.59 -14.56 -14.35
N HIS A 386 -7.89 -13.42 -14.44
CA HIS A 386 -7.29 -12.96 -15.70
C HIS A 386 -6.23 -13.93 -16.21
N VAL A 387 -5.29 -14.35 -15.37
CA VAL A 387 -4.21 -15.26 -15.77
C VAL A 387 -4.73 -16.63 -16.20
N TYR A 388 -5.77 -17.16 -15.53
CA TYR A 388 -6.38 -18.43 -15.95
C TYR A 388 -7.04 -18.35 -17.33
N LEU A 389 -7.50 -17.18 -17.78
CA LEU A 389 -8.01 -16.99 -19.15
C LEU A 389 -6.88 -16.93 -20.19
N LEU A 390 -5.68 -16.51 -19.81
CA LEU A 390 -4.54 -16.33 -20.72
C LEU A 390 -3.64 -17.56 -20.83
N VAL A 391 -3.54 -18.37 -19.77
CA VAL A 391 -2.65 -19.54 -19.76
C VAL A 391 -3.15 -20.61 -20.73
N GLN A 392 -2.27 -21.01 -21.66
CA GLN A 392 -2.54 -22.06 -22.63
C GLN A 392 -2.66 -23.40 -21.89
N PRO A 393 -3.80 -24.09 -22.03
CA PRO A 393 -4.03 -25.38 -21.40
C PRO A 393 -3.28 -26.49 -22.15
N LYS A 394 -2.85 -27.52 -21.45
CA LYS A 394 -2.21 -28.71 -22.05
C LYS A 394 -3.23 -29.61 -22.75
N ASP A 395 -4.47 -29.60 -22.27
CA ASP A 395 -5.58 -30.37 -22.79
C ASP A 395 -6.92 -29.69 -22.49
N ASN A 396 -8.00 -30.24 -23.04
CA ASN A 396 -9.35 -29.69 -22.82
C ASN A 396 -9.78 -29.76 -21.35
N GLN A 397 -9.23 -30.68 -20.55
CA GLN A 397 -9.58 -30.80 -19.14
C GLN A 397 -8.99 -29.64 -18.33
N GLU A 398 -7.71 -29.30 -18.56
CA GLU A 398 -7.07 -28.12 -17.97
C GLU A 398 -7.75 -26.84 -18.43
N GLN A 399 -8.18 -26.76 -19.70
CA GLN A 399 -8.93 -25.60 -20.21
C GLN A 399 -10.21 -25.37 -19.40
N GLN A 400 -11.01 -26.42 -19.22
CA GLN A 400 -12.26 -26.32 -18.46
C GLN A 400 -12.01 -26.03 -16.98
N ALA A 401 -10.98 -26.63 -16.38
CA ALA A 401 -10.60 -26.32 -15.01
C ALA A 401 -10.17 -24.85 -14.85
N ASN A 402 -9.41 -24.30 -15.80
CA ASN A 402 -8.98 -22.91 -15.78
C ASN A 402 -10.17 -21.95 -15.92
N LEU A 403 -11.13 -22.23 -16.81
CA LEU A 403 -12.35 -21.44 -16.96
C LEU A 403 -13.19 -21.43 -15.67
N GLN A 404 -13.34 -22.58 -15.02
CA GLN A 404 -14.04 -22.68 -13.73
C GLN A 404 -13.31 -21.90 -12.62
N LYS A 405 -11.98 -22.02 -12.54
CA LYS A 405 -11.16 -21.23 -11.61
C LYS A 405 -11.26 -19.73 -11.88
N ALA A 406 -11.33 -19.33 -13.15
CA ALA A 406 -11.50 -17.94 -13.53
C ALA A 406 -12.86 -17.39 -13.08
N ILE A 407 -13.94 -18.13 -13.31
CA ILE A 407 -15.30 -17.79 -12.82
C ILE A 407 -15.29 -17.57 -11.31
N ILE A 408 -14.79 -18.56 -10.54
CA ILE A 408 -14.73 -18.49 -9.08
C ILE A 408 -13.94 -17.27 -8.62
N SER A 409 -12.82 -16.98 -9.28
CA SER A 409 -11.94 -15.87 -8.91
C SER A 409 -12.59 -14.51 -9.22
N PHE A 410 -13.22 -14.34 -10.38
CA PHE A 410 -13.93 -13.09 -10.68
C PHE A 410 -15.17 -12.90 -9.81
N GLU A 411 -15.95 -13.94 -9.54
CA GLU A 411 -17.07 -13.89 -8.60
C GLU A 411 -16.60 -13.48 -7.19
N SER A 412 -15.46 -14.00 -6.76
CA SER A 412 -14.81 -13.62 -5.50
C SER A 412 -14.45 -12.13 -5.49
N ALA A 413 -13.78 -11.64 -6.53
CA ALA A 413 -13.45 -10.21 -6.65
C ALA A 413 -14.70 -9.31 -6.64
N LEU A 414 -15.80 -9.73 -7.27
CA LEU A 414 -17.09 -9.01 -7.30
C LEU A 414 -17.84 -8.98 -5.96
N GLN A 415 -17.41 -9.74 -4.94
CA GLN A 415 -17.92 -9.57 -3.57
C GLN A 415 -17.44 -8.26 -2.93
N VAL A 416 -16.34 -7.71 -3.43
CA VAL A 416 -15.73 -6.46 -2.93
C VAL A 416 -15.89 -5.35 -3.96
N TYR A 417 -15.59 -5.62 -5.23
CA TYR A 417 -15.76 -4.65 -6.29
C TYR A 417 -17.23 -4.41 -6.58
N ASN A 418 -17.61 -3.13 -6.65
CA ASN A 418 -18.96 -2.72 -6.94
C ASN A 418 -19.02 -1.46 -7.79
N ARG A 419 -20.13 -1.25 -8.49
CA ARG A 419 -20.32 -0.13 -9.43
C ARG A 419 -20.19 1.25 -8.78
N LYS A 420 -20.46 1.38 -7.49
CA LYS A 420 -20.47 2.68 -6.80
C LYS A 420 -19.06 3.08 -6.36
N ASP A 421 -18.35 2.17 -5.70
CA ASP A 421 -17.10 2.49 -5.03
C ASP A 421 -15.87 2.14 -5.90
N THR A 422 -15.99 1.18 -6.81
CA THR A 422 -14.91 0.72 -7.71
C THR A 422 -15.46 0.45 -9.13
N PRO A 423 -16.04 1.46 -9.80
CA PRO A 423 -16.78 1.27 -11.06
C PRO A 423 -15.94 0.60 -12.15
N TYR A 424 -14.65 0.96 -12.26
CA TYR A 424 -13.77 0.47 -13.31
C TYR A 424 -13.33 -0.98 -13.06
N GLU A 425 -12.88 -1.30 -11.86
CA GLU A 425 -12.51 -2.66 -11.46
C GLU A 425 -13.73 -3.59 -11.57
N TRP A 426 -14.90 -3.11 -11.17
CA TRP A 426 -16.15 -3.85 -11.29
C TRP A 426 -16.50 -4.14 -12.76
N ALA A 427 -16.49 -3.13 -13.63
CA ALA A 427 -16.80 -3.32 -15.05
C ALA A 427 -15.80 -4.25 -15.77
N ARG A 428 -14.51 -4.11 -15.46
CA ARG A 428 -13.44 -4.96 -16.00
C ARG A 428 -13.61 -6.41 -15.56
N THR A 429 -13.90 -6.62 -14.28
CA THR A 429 -14.15 -7.94 -13.72
C THR A 429 -15.41 -8.57 -14.33
N GLN A 430 -16.48 -7.79 -14.53
CA GLN A 430 -17.69 -8.24 -15.21
C GLN A 430 -17.39 -8.66 -16.66
N SER A 431 -16.66 -7.85 -17.43
CA SER A 431 -16.34 -8.19 -18.82
C SER A 431 -15.54 -9.49 -18.91
N ASN A 432 -14.52 -9.66 -18.06
CA ASN A 432 -13.71 -10.88 -18.04
C ASN A 432 -14.46 -12.10 -17.51
N LEU A 433 -15.35 -11.93 -16.53
CA LEU A 433 -16.26 -13.00 -16.09
C LEU A 433 -17.20 -13.43 -17.23
N GLY A 434 -17.69 -12.47 -18.02
CA GLY A 434 -18.47 -12.75 -19.22
C GLY A 434 -17.70 -13.61 -20.23
N ASN A 435 -16.41 -13.34 -20.43
CA ASN A 435 -15.55 -14.15 -21.29
C ASN A 435 -15.45 -15.59 -20.77
N ALA A 436 -15.23 -15.77 -19.47
CA ALA A 436 -15.15 -17.08 -18.85
C ALA A 436 -16.46 -17.89 -19.01
N TYR A 437 -17.61 -17.27 -18.74
CA TYR A 437 -18.92 -17.92 -18.93
C TYR A 437 -19.25 -18.20 -20.41
N LYS A 438 -18.79 -17.35 -21.34
CA LYS A 438 -19.01 -17.56 -22.79
C LYS A 438 -18.34 -18.84 -23.30
N ASP A 439 -17.21 -19.21 -22.70
CA ASP A 439 -16.33 -20.27 -23.21
C ASP A 439 -16.31 -21.55 -22.33
N VAL A 440 -16.87 -21.49 -21.12
CA VAL A 440 -17.00 -22.68 -20.25
C VAL A 440 -17.96 -23.71 -20.85
N HIS A 441 -17.54 -24.97 -20.86
CA HIS A 441 -18.37 -26.10 -21.22
C HIS A 441 -19.23 -26.53 -20.03
N SER A 442 -20.50 -26.82 -20.28
CA SER A 442 -21.44 -27.23 -19.25
C SER A 442 -22.60 -28.02 -19.84
N ASP A 443 -23.31 -28.74 -18.98
CA ASP A 443 -24.54 -29.45 -19.33
C ASP A 443 -25.67 -28.48 -19.75
N ASP A 444 -25.62 -27.22 -19.28
CA ASP A 444 -26.52 -26.14 -19.67
C ASP A 444 -25.75 -24.92 -20.21
N PRO A 445 -25.32 -24.95 -21.49
CA PRO A 445 -24.61 -23.83 -22.12
C PRO A 445 -25.48 -22.57 -22.24
N GLU A 446 -26.80 -22.70 -22.25
CA GLU A 446 -27.70 -21.56 -22.39
C GLU A 446 -27.66 -20.70 -21.12
N LEU A 447 -27.67 -21.32 -19.94
CA LEU A 447 -27.54 -20.62 -18.66
C LEU A 447 -26.25 -19.78 -18.59
N HIS A 448 -25.08 -20.38 -18.88
CA HIS A 448 -23.81 -19.65 -18.85
C HIS A 448 -23.73 -18.55 -19.90
N LEU A 449 -24.28 -18.76 -21.11
CA LEU A 449 -24.35 -17.70 -22.10
C LEU A 449 -25.27 -16.54 -21.66
N GLN A 450 -26.37 -16.81 -20.95
CA GLN A 450 -27.21 -15.75 -20.35
C GLN A 450 -26.46 -15.00 -19.23
N GLN A 451 -25.68 -15.71 -18.41
CA GLN A 451 -24.82 -15.07 -17.40
C GLN A 451 -23.77 -14.18 -18.07
N ALA A 452 -23.13 -14.64 -19.16
CA ALA A 452 -22.21 -13.84 -19.95
C ALA A 452 -22.88 -12.56 -20.50
N LEU A 453 -24.09 -12.65 -21.05
CA LEU A 453 -24.85 -11.46 -21.48
C LEU A 453 -25.10 -10.48 -20.33
N SER A 454 -25.44 -10.98 -19.14
CA SER A 454 -25.65 -10.15 -17.95
C SER A 454 -24.38 -9.41 -17.56
N CYS A 455 -23.25 -10.11 -17.55
CA CYS A 455 -21.93 -9.57 -17.25
C CYS A 455 -21.51 -8.46 -18.23
N TYR A 456 -21.60 -8.70 -19.55
CA TYR A 456 -21.25 -7.66 -20.53
C TYR A 456 -22.17 -6.44 -20.45
N ARG A 457 -23.49 -6.65 -20.28
CA ARG A 457 -24.43 -5.54 -20.08
C ARG A 457 -24.11 -4.74 -18.81
N ALA A 458 -23.66 -5.41 -17.75
CA ALA A 458 -23.21 -4.76 -16.53
C ALA A 458 -21.95 -3.91 -16.77
N ALA A 459 -20.95 -4.45 -17.49
CA ALA A 459 -19.75 -3.71 -17.87
C ALA A 459 -20.05 -2.46 -18.72
N LEU A 460 -21.00 -2.57 -19.67
CA LEU A 460 -21.48 -1.46 -20.52
C LEU A 460 -22.29 -0.38 -19.77
N LEU A 461 -22.54 -0.54 -18.46
CA LEU A 461 -23.05 0.57 -17.63
C LEU A 461 -21.95 1.55 -17.23
N VAL A 462 -20.68 1.17 -17.40
CA VAL A 462 -19.50 1.97 -17.05
C VAL A 462 -18.69 2.28 -18.31
N TYR A 463 -18.41 1.26 -19.12
CA TYR A 463 -17.77 1.45 -20.42
C TYR A 463 -18.73 2.16 -21.37
N ALA A 464 -18.29 3.28 -21.92
CA ALA A 464 -19.06 4.09 -22.85
C ALA A 464 -18.21 4.41 -24.08
N ARG A 465 -18.86 4.80 -25.17
CA ARG A 465 -18.12 5.20 -26.37
C ARG A 465 -17.31 6.47 -26.14
N GLU A 466 -17.84 7.38 -25.32
CA GLU A 466 -17.23 8.66 -24.99
C GLU A 466 -16.09 8.52 -23.96
N ASN A 467 -16.02 7.39 -23.26
CA ASN A 467 -15.03 7.11 -22.22
C ASN A 467 -14.77 5.61 -22.11
N MET A 468 -13.53 5.16 -22.35
CA MET A 468 -13.15 3.74 -22.47
C MET A 468 -13.70 3.09 -23.76
N GLN A 469 -13.48 3.74 -24.90
CA GLN A 469 -13.99 3.32 -26.20
C GLN A 469 -13.50 1.92 -26.62
N ASP A 470 -12.27 1.56 -26.25
CA ASP A 470 -11.65 0.29 -26.63
C ASP A 470 -12.26 -0.86 -25.81
N GLU A 471 -12.42 -0.68 -24.50
CA GLU A 471 -13.11 -1.62 -23.63
C GLU A 471 -14.59 -1.76 -23.99
N TRP A 472 -15.25 -0.65 -24.32
CA TRP A 472 -16.63 -0.65 -24.81
C TRP A 472 -16.76 -1.47 -26.09
N ALA A 473 -15.89 -1.25 -27.08
CA ALA A 473 -15.92 -1.96 -28.34
C ALA A 473 -15.62 -3.46 -28.14
N ALA A 474 -14.58 -3.81 -27.39
CA ALA A 474 -14.27 -5.20 -27.06
C ALA A 474 -15.45 -5.90 -26.36
N THR A 475 -16.12 -5.21 -25.43
CA THR A 475 -17.31 -5.73 -24.74
C THR A 475 -18.49 -5.91 -25.69
N GLN A 476 -18.69 -5.01 -26.66
CA GLN A 476 -19.70 -5.17 -27.71
C GLN A 476 -19.41 -6.36 -28.63
N GLY A 477 -18.16 -6.53 -29.07
CA GLY A 477 -17.76 -7.70 -29.86
C GLY A 477 -18.03 -9.01 -29.13
N ASN A 478 -17.67 -9.08 -27.83
CA ASN A 478 -17.95 -10.24 -26.98
C ASN A 478 -19.45 -10.48 -26.78
N LEU A 479 -20.25 -9.42 -26.58
CA LEU A 479 -21.71 -9.49 -26.51
C LEU A 479 -22.29 -10.05 -27.82
N GLY A 480 -21.77 -9.62 -28.96
CA GLY A 480 -22.14 -10.12 -30.30
C GLY A 480 -21.86 -11.62 -30.46
N GLN A 481 -20.67 -12.08 -30.06
CA GLN A 481 -20.31 -13.50 -30.08
C GLN A 481 -21.24 -14.34 -29.20
N THR A 482 -21.61 -13.85 -28.02
CA THR A 482 -22.52 -14.55 -27.11
C THR A 482 -23.93 -14.65 -27.69
N TYR A 483 -24.46 -13.57 -28.29
CA TYR A 483 -25.74 -13.66 -29.01
C TYR A 483 -25.69 -14.63 -30.19
N TRP A 484 -24.59 -14.63 -30.95
CA TRP A 484 -24.42 -15.58 -32.05
C TRP A 484 -24.40 -17.03 -31.55
N LYS A 485 -23.67 -17.34 -30.46
CA LYS A 485 -23.67 -18.66 -29.81
C LYS A 485 -25.08 -19.08 -29.34
N LEU A 486 -25.82 -18.16 -28.69
CA LEU A 486 -27.21 -18.39 -28.27
C LEU A 486 -28.16 -18.60 -29.45
N ALA A 487 -27.87 -17.98 -30.60
CA ALA A 487 -28.73 -18.12 -31.76
C ALA A 487 -28.76 -19.55 -32.31
N ARG A 488 -27.72 -20.35 -32.05
CA ARG A 488 -27.52 -21.71 -32.59
C ARG A 488 -27.84 -21.76 -34.09
N GLY A 489 -27.46 -20.71 -34.82
CA GLY A 489 -27.65 -20.54 -36.26
C GLY A 489 -29.09 -20.31 -36.75
N THR A 490 -30.11 -20.22 -35.88
CA THR A 490 -31.52 -20.19 -36.33
C THR A 490 -32.37 -19.14 -35.61
N HIS A 491 -32.03 -18.74 -34.39
CA HIS A 491 -32.83 -17.81 -33.61
C HIS A 491 -32.63 -16.36 -34.10
N GLN A 492 -33.52 -15.92 -34.99
CA GLN A 492 -33.42 -14.66 -35.72
C GLN A 492 -33.25 -13.43 -34.82
N GLY A 493 -33.97 -13.34 -33.69
CA GLY A 493 -33.84 -12.20 -32.78
C GLY A 493 -32.49 -12.10 -32.06
N TYR A 494 -31.76 -13.22 -31.93
CA TYR A 494 -30.39 -13.19 -31.41
C TYR A 494 -29.39 -12.84 -32.51
N LEU A 495 -29.61 -13.30 -33.75
CA LEU A 495 -28.79 -12.89 -34.90
C LEU A 495 -28.85 -11.38 -35.16
N GLU A 496 -30.04 -10.77 -35.09
CA GLU A 496 -30.21 -9.31 -35.20
C GLU A 496 -29.41 -8.55 -34.13
N ARG A 497 -29.44 -9.04 -32.87
CA ARG A 497 -28.67 -8.46 -31.77
C ARG A 497 -27.16 -8.68 -31.92
N ALA A 498 -26.75 -9.84 -32.43
CA ALA A 498 -25.35 -10.12 -32.73
C ALA A 498 -24.81 -9.15 -33.79
N ILE A 499 -25.56 -8.96 -34.89
CA ILE A 499 -25.22 -8.00 -35.96
C ILE A 499 -25.04 -6.60 -35.39
N ALA A 500 -26.03 -6.10 -34.63
CA ALA A 500 -25.95 -4.77 -34.03
C ALA A 500 -24.71 -4.61 -33.13
N SER A 501 -24.44 -5.59 -32.25
CA SER A 501 -23.27 -5.54 -31.36
C SER A 501 -21.94 -5.58 -32.12
N PHE A 502 -21.81 -6.40 -33.16
CA PHE A 502 -20.61 -6.40 -33.99
C PHE A 502 -20.43 -5.09 -34.75
N GLU A 503 -21.51 -4.52 -35.28
CA GLU A 503 -21.46 -3.23 -35.98
C GLU A 503 -21.01 -2.10 -35.04
N GLU A 504 -21.51 -2.05 -33.81
CA GLU A 504 -21.05 -1.12 -32.79
C GLU A 504 -19.55 -1.30 -32.48
N SER A 505 -19.10 -2.54 -32.27
CA SER A 505 -17.67 -2.84 -32.04
C SER A 505 -16.77 -2.37 -33.19
N LEU A 506 -17.22 -2.57 -34.43
CA LEU A 506 -16.48 -2.23 -35.66
C LEU A 506 -16.48 -0.74 -36.00
N GLN A 507 -17.20 0.11 -35.26
CA GLN A 507 -17.07 1.56 -35.37
C GLN A 507 -15.78 2.08 -34.73
N ILE A 508 -15.20 1.33 -33.79
CA ILE A 508 -13.98 1.71 -33.06
C ILE A 508 -12.81 0.81 -33.47
N GLN A 509 -13.02 -0.51 -33.45
CA GLN A 509 -12.00 -1.47 -33.86
C GLN A 509 -11.92 -1.50 -35.37
N THR A 510 -10.80 -1.05 -35.94
CA THR A 510 -10.56 -1.06 -37.39
C THR A 510 -9.45 -2.04 -37.74
N TYR A 511 -9.24 -2.24 -39.05
CA TYR A 511 -8.16 -3.07 -39.55
C TYR A 511 -6.78 -2.58 -39.07
N GLU A 512 -6.61 -1.27 -38.95
CA GLU A 512 -5.36 -0.61 -38.59
C GLU A 512 -5.11 -0.57 -37.08
N THR A 513 -6.16 -0.47 -36.27
CA THR A 513 -6.05 -0.27 -34.82
C THR A 513 -6.20 -1.54 -34.00
N ALA A 514 -6.96 -2.52 -34.49
CA ALA A 514 -7.31 -3.74 -33.75
C ALA A 514 -7.50 -4.92 -34.72
N LEU A 515 -6.45 -5.30 -35.45
CA LEU A 515 -6.51 -6.25 -36.57
C LEU A 515 -7.15 -7.60 -36.19
N LEU A 516 -6.80 -8.16 -35.03
CA LEU A 516 -7.33 -9.46 -34.58
C LEU A 516 -8.82 -9.38 -34.26
N GLU A 517 -9.21 -8.43 -33.41
CA GLU A 517 -10.58 -8.22 -32.96
C GLU A 517 -11.48 -7.83 -34.14
N TRP A 518 -11.00 -6.95 -35.03
CA TRP A 518 -11.70 -6.57 -36.26
C TRP A 518 -11.95 -7.78 -37.15
N SER A 519 -10.94 -8.63 -37.36
CA SER A 519 -11.07 -9.83 -38.20
C SER A 519 -12.07 -10.82 -37.62
N GLN A 520 -12.01 -11.05 -36.31
CA GLN A 520 -12.95 -11.93 -35.60
C GLN A 520 -14.38 -11.39 -35.64
N ASN A 521 -14.56 -10.09 -35.37
CA ASN A 521 -15.88 -9.46 -35.41
C ASN A 521 -16.47 -9.46 -36.83
N LYS A 522 -15.67 -9.22 -37.86
CA LYS A 522 -16.11 -9.37 -39.26
C LYS A 522 -16.50 -10.80 -39.60
N TYR A 523 -15.76 -11.78 -39.11
CA TYR A 523 -16.09 -13.19 -39.32
C TYR A 523 -17.45 -13.56 -38.73
N PHE A 524 -17.68 -13.28 -37.44
CA PHE A 524 -18.94 -13.60 -36.79
C PHE A 524 -20.11 -12.72 -37.25
N LEU A 525 -19.85 -11.47 -37.66
CA LEU A 525 -20.85 -10.64 -38.35
C LEU A 525 -21.28 -11.30 -39.66
N GLY A 526 -20.33 -11.83 -40.44
CA GLY A 526 -20.62 -12.58 -41.65
C GLY A 526 -21.46 -13.82 -41.39
N GLN A 527 -21.13 -14.59 -40.35
CA GLN A 527 -21.92 -15.75 -39.93
C GLN A 527 -23.32 -15.37 -39.46
N SER A 528 -23.47 -14.22 -38.81
CA SER A 528 -24.77 -13.74 -38.36
C SER A 528 -25.66 -13.35 -39.54
N TYR A 529 -25.11 -12.62 -40.51
CA TYR A 529 -25.81 -12.29 -41.75
C TYR A 529 -26.17 -13.52 -42.59
N ALA A 530 -25.26 -14.50 -42.70
CA ALA A 530 -25.50 -15.70 -43.51
C ALA A 530 -26.66 -16.56 -42.98
N ASN A 531 -26.90 -16.53 -41.67
CA ASN A 531 -27.97 -17.28 -41.00
C ASN A 531 -29.25 -16.45 -40.78
N LEU A 532 -29.24 -15.16 -41.12
CA LEU A 532 -30.40 -14.27 -40.99
C LEU A 532 -31.34 -14.47 -42.19
N THR A 533 -32.48 -15.10 -41.93
CA THR A 533 -33.53 -15.38 -42.93
C THR A 533 -34.63 -14.32 -42.94
N ARG A 534 -34.67 -13.43 -41.94
CA ARG A 534 -35.54 -12.25 -41.95
C ARG A 534 -34.99 -11.17 -42.89
N GLY A 535 -35.89 -10.51 -43.60
CA GLY A 535 -35.55 -9.44 -44.56
C GLY A 535 -35.20 -9.99 -45.95
N ASP A 536 -34.40 -9.23 -46.71
CA ASP A 536 -33.91 -9.66 -48.02
C ASP A 536 -32.73 -10.62 -47.84
N GLN A 537 -33.00 -11.92 -48.01
CA GLN A 537 -32.00 -12.97 -47.87
C GLN A 537 -30.84 -12.79 -48.86
N GLN A 538 -31.10 -12.32 -50.07
CA GLN A 538 -30.04 -12.09 -51.06
C GLN A 538 -29.13 -10.94 -50.61
N HIS A 539 -29.72 -9.88 -50.05
CA HIS A 539 -28.96 -8.80 -49.43
C HIS A 539 -28.11 -9.31 -48.26
N ASN A 540 -28.69 -10.09 -47.35
CA ASN A 540 -27.99 -10.64 -46.19
C ASN A 540 -26.79 -11.52 -46.61
N ILE A 541 -26.95 -12.39 -47.61
CA ILE A 541 -25.85 -13.23 -48.10
C ILE A 541 -24.75 -12.38 -48.77
N ARG A 542 -25.10 -11.27 -49.45
CA ARG A 542 -24.09 -10.32 -49.97
C ARG A 542 -23.32 -9.63 -48.85
N GLN A 543 -24.00 -9.20 -47.78
CA GLN A 543 -23.34 -8.64 -46.59
C GLN A 543 -22.42 -9.66 -45.92
N ALA A 544 -22.88 -10.91 -45.80
CA ALA A 544 -22.08 -12.00 -45.25
C ALA A 544 -20.79 -12.21 -46.06
N LEU A 545 -20.90 -12.27 -47.39
CA LEU A 545 -19.75 -12.42 -48.28
C LEU A 545 -18.75 -11.27 -48.11
N ALA A 546 -19.20 -10.02 -48.08
CA ALA A 546 -18.34 -8.86 -47.87
C ALA A 546 -17.61 -8.92 -46.50
N CYS A 547 -18.32 -9.36 -45.45
CA CYS A 547 -17.74 -9.55 -44.13
C CYS A 547 -16.69 -10.67 -44.10
N TYR A 548 -16.95 -11.79 -44.76
CA TYR A 548 -15.97 -12.88 -44.86
C TYR A 548 -14.73 -12.49 -45.65
N GLU A 549 -14.87 -11.78 -46.78
CA GLU A 549 -13.73 -11.30 -47.55
C GLU A 549 -12.90 -10.28 -46.76
N ALA A 550 -13.54 -9.46 -45.92
CA ALA A 550 -12.86 -8.60 -44.97
C ALA A 550 -12.09 -9.41 -43.91
N ALA A 551 -12.75 -10.36 -43.25
CA ALA A 551 -12.14 -11.22 -42.24
C ALA A 551 -10.96 -12.03 -42.80
N LEU A 552 -11.09 -12.56 -44.02
CA LEU A 552 -10.03 -13.31 -44.70
C LEU A 552 -8.76 -12.47 -44.88
N ARG A 553 -8.90 -11.21 -45.31
CA ARG A 553 -7.76 -10.29 -45.45
C ARG A 553 -7.04 -10.07 -44.12
N GLY A 554 -7.81 -9.95 -43.04
CA GLY A 554 -7.24 -9.78 -41.70
C GLY A 554 -6.55 -11.02 -41.16
N PHE A 555 -7.17 -12.20 -41.27
CA PHE A 555 -6.54 -13.46 -40.86
C PHE A 555 -5.31 -13.82 -41.69
N GLN A 556 -5.27 -13.45 -42.99
CA GLN A 556 -4.07 -13.56 -43.83
C GLN A 556 -2.94 -12.67 -43.34
N ALA A 557 -3.23 -11.42 -42.97
CA ALA A 557 -2.24 -10.49 -42.40
C ALA A 557 -1.71 -10.97 -41.05
N LEU A 558 -2.51 -11.69 -40.27
CA LEU A 558 -2.12 -12.30 -38.98
C LEU A 558 -1.47 -13.69 -39.13
N HIS A 559 -1.38 -14.25 -40.33
CA HIS A 559 -0.88 -15.60 -40.59
C HIS A 559 -1.57 -16.70 -39.78
N LEU A 560 -2.91 -16.67 -39.73
CA LEU A 560 -3.74 -17.62 -38.98
C LEU A 560 -4.36 -18.71 -39.90
N PRO A 561 -3.66 -19.82 -40.18
CA PRO A 561 -4.03 -20.75 -41.27
C PRO A 561 -5.36 -21.48 -41.06
N VAL A 562 -5.72 -21.80 -39.82
CA VAL A 562 -6.98 -22.48 -39.49
C VAL A 562 -8.16 -21.57 -39.82
N GLN A 563 -8.11 -20.32 -39.33
CA GLN A 563 -9.14 -19.32 -39.57
C GLN A 563 -9.24 -18.96 -41.06
N ILE A 564 -8.12 -18.86 -41.77
CA ILE A 564 -8.10 -18.65 -43.23
C ILE A 564 -8.89 -19.75 -43.96
N GLN A 565 -8.66 -21.01 -43.61
CA GLN A 565 -9.34 -22.15 -44.23
C GLN A 565 -10.85 -22.12 -43.94
N ASP A 566 -11.25 -21.87 -42.69
CA ASP A 566 -12.65 -21.79 -42.28
C ASP A 566 -13.41 -20.67 -43.02
N VAL A 567 -12.83 -19.47 -43.10
CA VAL A 567 -13.45 -18.33 -43.80
C VAL A 567 -13.55 -18.59 -45.31
N GLN A 568 -12.55 -19.22 -45.93
CA GLN A 568 -12.61 -19.59 -47.35
C GLN A 568 -13.76 -20.54 -47.66
N GLN A 569 -14.02 -21.51 -46.78
CA GLN A 569 -15.16 -22.41 -46.92
C GLN A 569 -16.49 -21.65 -46.87
N HIS A 570 -16.64 -20.70 -45.94
CA HIS A 570 -17.84 -19.88 -45.84
C HIS A 570 -18.03 -18.92 -47.02
N ILE A 571 -16.95 -18.36 -47.58
CA ILE A 571 -17.00 -17.57 -48.82
C ILE A 571 -17.55 -18.41 -49.98
N GLN A 572 -17.06 -19.64 -50.13
CA GLN A 572 -17.51 -20.55 -51.18
C GLN A 572 -19.00 -20.87 -51.04
N GLN A 573 -19.45 -21.20 -49.82
CA GLN A 573 -20.86 -21.47 -49.53
C GLN A 573 -21.78 -20.25 -49.82
N ALA A 574 -21.34 -19.05 -49.47
CA ALA A 574 -22.09 -17.83 -49.74
C ALA A 574 -22.22 -17.54 -51.25
N ARG A 575 -21.13 -17.77 -52.02
CA ARG A 575 -21.14 -17.62 -53.49
C ARG A 575 -22.05 -18.63 -54.18
N GLU A 576 -22.05 -19.87 -53.72
CA GLU A 576 -22.95 -20.92 -54.23
C GLU A 576 -24.42 -20.62 -53.92
N SER A 577 -24.71 -20.03 -52.76
CA SER A 577 -26.07 -19.63 -52.40
C SER A 577 -26.58 -18.52 -53.31
N LEU A 578 -25.74 -17.51 -53.60
CA LEU A 578 -26.09 -16.42 -54.51
C LEU A 578 -26.28 -16.86 -55.97
N SER A 579 -25.57 -17.90 -56.42
CA SER A 579 -25.69 -18.39 -57.79
C SER A 579 -26.92 -19.28 -58.01
N ARG A 580 -27.38 -20.00 -56.97
CA ARG A 580 -28.61 -20.82 -57.03
C ARG A 580 -29.89 -20.00 -57.13
N ASP A 581 -29.92 -18.79 -56.57
CA ASP A 581 -31.09 -17.90 -56.64
C ASP A 581 -31.18 -17.10 -57.96
N LEU A 582 -30.14 -17.15 -58.80
CA LEU A 582 -30.09 -16.51 -60.13
C LEU A 582 -30.43 -17.48 -61.28
N ALA A 583 -30.58 -18.77 -60.99
CA ALA A 583 -30.93 -19.85 -61.92
C ALA A 583 -32.38 -20.29 -61.69
#